data_AF-A0A3D4W429-F1
#
_entry.id   AF-A0A3D4W429-F1
#
_cell.length_a   1.000
_cell.length_b   1.000
_cell.length_c   1.000
_cell.angle_alpha   90.00
_cell.angle_beta   90.00
_cell.angle_gamma   90.00
#
_symmetry.space_group_name_H-M   'P 1'
#
loop_
_entity.id
_entity.type
_entity.pdbx_description
1 polymer ?
#
loop_
_entity_poly.entity_id
_entity_poly.type
_entity_poly.pdbx_seq_one_letter_code
_entity_poly.pdbx_strand_id
1 'polypeptide(L)'
;FPLKSADSGYAEGEKLTVDELTFTVWHTPGHTEGGVVLLCGDYLFVGDTVFQGSIGRTDLEGGSMQKMDASLRKLAGLPIPKETQLLPGHGDFSTLGEELANNYYIRSALRGGNADF
;
A
#
# COMPACT_ATOMS: atom_id res chain seq x y z
N PHE A 1 4.89 21.17 19.81
CA PHE A 1 3.93 20.94 18.72
C PHE A 1 4.10 19.52 18.21
N PRO A 2 3.17 18.61 18.50
CA PRO A 2 2.93 17.53 17.56
C PRO A 2 1.64 17.84 16.82
N LEU A 3 1.71 17.80 15.49
CA LEU A 3 0.53 17.63 14.65
C LEU A 3 -0.19 16.37 15.15
N LYS A 4 -1.46 16.51 15.51
CA LYS A 4 -2.29 15.39 16.03
C LYS A 4 -3.10 14.70 14.94
N SER A 5 -3.18 15.32 13.76
CA SER A 5 -3.93 14.85 12.61
C SER A 5 -3.33 15.43 11.34
N ALA A 6 -3.63 14.81 10.20
CA ALA A 6 -3.33 15.41 8.90
C ALA A 6 -4.15 16.68 8.69
N ASP A 7 -3.57 17.66 8.00
CA ASP A 7 -4.27 18.91 7.62
C ASP A 7 -5.30 18.67 6.50
N SER A 8 -5.15 17.58 5.75
CA SER A 8 -6.04 17.17 4.66
C SER A 8 -6.04 15.66 4.52
N GLY A 9 -7.22 15.11 4.21
CA GLY A 9 -7.38 13.71 3.81
C GLY A 9 -7.47 13.57 2.29
N TYR A 10 -7.63 12.34 1.82
CA TYR A 10 -7.74 12.03 0.39
C TYR A 10 -9.00 11.21 0.12
N ALA A 11 -9.61 11.41 -1.05
CA ALA A 11 -10.61 10.49 -1.60
C ALA A 11 -9.93 9.31 -2.32
N GLU A 12 -10.64 8.19 -2.44
CA GLU A 12 -10.16 7.04 -3.21
C GLU A 12 -9.96 7.39 -4.69
N GLY A 13 -8.75 7.16 -5.20
CA GLY A 13 -8.37 7.50 -6.57
C GLY A 13 -8.18 9.00 -6.83
N GLU A 14 -8.10 9.82 -5.78
CA GLU A 14 -7.87 11.26 -5.91
C GLU A 14 -6.55 11.53 -6.61
N LYS A 15 -6.55 12.57 -7.47
CA LYS A 15 -5.35 13.09 -8.11
C LYS A 15 -4.84 14.31 -7.35
N LEU A 16 -3.61 14.21 -6.85
CA LEU A 16 -2.89 15.33 -6.24
C LEU A 16 -1.83 15.83 -7.21
N THR A 17 -1.78 17.13 -7.42
CA THR A 17 -0.77 17.75 -8.28
C THR A 17 0.23 18.55 -7.46
N VAL A 18 1.52 18.29 -7.68
CA VAL A 18 2.62 19.08 -7.12
C VAL A 18 3.49 19.50 -8.28
N ASP A 19 3.32 20.75 -8.72
CA ASP A 19 3.91 21.25 -9.96
C ASP A 19 3.56 20.35 -11.17
N GLU A 20 4.55 19.79 -11.87
CA GLU A 20 4.33 18.91 -13.02
C GLU A 20 4.02 17.45 -12.61
N LEU A 21 4.16 17.12 -11.33
CA LEU A 21 3.93 15.77 -10.82
C LEU A 21 2.45 15.57 -10.51
N THR A 22 1.90 14.46 -11.01
CA THR A 22 0.55 14.00 -10.64
C THR A 22 0.65 12.69 -9.88
N PHE A 23 0.06 12.67 -8.69
CA PHE A 23 -0.06 11.49 -7.84
C PHE A 23 -1.49 10.99 -7.87
N THR A 24 -1.69 9.68 -8.00
CA THR A 24 -3.00 9.05 -7.72
C THR A 24 -2.94 8.33 -6.39
N VAL A 25 -3.90 8.59 -5.51
CA VAL A 25 -3.88 8.12 -4.11
C VAL A 25 -4.93 7.04 -3.88
N TRP A 26 -4.57 6.00 -3.14
CA TRP A 26 -5.53 5.00 -2.65
C TRP A 26 -5.29 4.69 -1.17
N HIS A 27 -6.38 4.56 -0.41
CA HIS A 27 -6.32 4.29 1.03
C HIS A 27 -5.98 2.82 1.32
N THR A 28 -4.86 2.53 1.95
CA THR A 28 -4.41 1.16 2.25
C THR A 28 -4.21 0.97 3.75
N PRO A 29 -5.29 0.99 4.55
CA PRO A 29 -5.18 0.77 5.97
C PRO A 29 -4.73 -0.66 6.28
N GLY A 30 -4.02 -0.83 7.39
CA GLY A 30 -3.54 -2.15 7.80
C GLY A 30 -2.36 -2.04 8.76
N HIS A 31 -1.29 -1.39 8.31
CA HIS A 31 -0.19 -1.01 9.19
C HIS A 31 -0.62 0.11 10.16
N THR A 32 -1.27 1.14 9.60
CA THR A 32 -1.95 2.21 10.35
C THR A 32 -3.34 2.45 9.77
N GLU A 33 -4.17 3.21 10.46
CA GLU A 33 -5.51 3.57 9.96
C GLU A 33 -5.48 4.51 8.75
N GLY A 34 -4.44 5.34 8.64
CA GLY A 34 -4.30 6.36 7.60
C GLY A 34 -3.37 5.96 6.44
N GLY A 35 -2.93 4.70 6.35
CA GLY A 35 -2.01 4.24 5.32
C GLY A 35 -2.55 4.51 3.91
N VAL A 36 -1.69 4.92 2.99
CA VAL A 36 -2.02 5.15 1.58
C VAL A 36 -0.90 4.65 0.68
N VAL A 37 -1.23 4.41 -0.59
CA VAL A 37 -0.24 4.29 -1.67
C VAL A 37 -0.40 5.41 -2.68
N LEU A 38 0.70 5.87 -3.27
CA LEU A 38 0.75 7.03 -4.17
C LEU A 38 1.45 6.66 -5.49
N LEU A 39 0.72 6.65 -6.60
CA LEU A 39 1.30 6.41 -7.93
C LEU A 39 1.71 7.72 -8.60
N CYS A 40 2.96 7.83 -9.05
CA CYS A 40 3.45 8.94 -9.85
C CYS A 40 4.33 8.42 -10.99
N GLY A 41 3.84 8.54 -12.23
CA GLY A 41 4.50 7.93 -13.40
C GLY A 41 4.65 6.42 -13.21
N ASP A 42 5.89 5.94 -13.29
CA ASP A 42 6.25 4.52 -13.18
C ASP A 42 6.63 4.09 -11.74
N TYR A 43 6.39 4.96 -10.74
CA TYR A 43 6.73 4.72 -9.34
C TYR A 43 5.49 4.68 -8.45
N LEU A 44 5.40 3.67 -7.60
CA LEU A 44 4.36 3.54 -6.58
C LEU A 44 4.98 3.59 -5.19
N PHE A 45 4.76 4.70 -4.48
CA PHE A 45 5.13 4.80 -3.07
C PHE A 45 4.14 3.99 -2.25
N VAL A 46 4.59 2.89 -1.66
CA VAL A 46 3.70 1.93 -0.96
C VAL A 46 3.77 2.03 0.57
N GLY A 47 4.68 2.84 1.10
CA GLY A 47 4.91 2.98 2.53
C GLY A 47 5.10 1.62 3.19
N ASP A 48 4.38 1.38 4.28
CA ASP A 48 4.41 0.12 5.04
C ASP A 48 3.28 -0.84 4.63
N THR A 49 2.65 -0.62 3.47
CA THR A 49 1.63 -1.53 2.94
C THR A 49 2.28 -2.79 2.36
N VAL A 50 3.37 -2.62 1.61
CA VAL A 50 4.12 -3.71 0.96
C VAL A 50 5.61 -3.41 1.05
N PHE A 51 6.37 -4.43 1.44
CA PHE A 51 7.84 -4.46 1.35
C PHE A 51 8.23 -5.59 0.40
N GLN A 52 9.51 -5.67 0.01
CA GLN A 52 9.99 -6.78 -0.81
C GLN A 52 9.72 -8.12 -0.11
N GLY A 53 8.80 -8.92 -0.67
CA GLY A 53 8.40 -10.23 -0.14
C GLY A 53 7.68 -10.22 1.22
N SER A 54 7.34 -9.05 1.78
CA SER A 54 6.68 -8.92 3.09
C SER A 54 5.74 -7.71 3.15
N ILE A 55 5.22 -7.37 4.33
CA ILE A 55 4.30 -6.26 4.60
C ILE A 55 4.65 -5.58 5.93
N GLY A 56 4.14 -4.37 6.16
CA GLY A 56 4.23 -3.72 7.46
C GLY A 56 3.49 -4.50 8.55
N ARG A 57 3.97 -4.35 9.78
CA ARG A 57 3.35 -4.97 10.97
C ARG A 57 1.95 -4.40 11.22
N THR A 58 1.05 -5.20 11.79
CA THR A 58 -0.36 -4.82 11.99
C THR A 58 -0.83 -4.95 13.45
N ASP A 59 0.10 -5.13 14.38
CA ASP A 59 -0.14 -5.49 15.78
C ASP A 59 -0.02 -4.31 16.76
N LEU A 60 0.30 -3.11 16.25
CA LEU A 60 0.34 -1.87 17.03
C LEU A 60 -1.02 -1.16 17.00
N GLU A 61 -1.17 -0.11 17.83
CA GLU A 61 -2.37 0.71 17.86
C GLU A 61 -2.71 1.28 16.46
N GLY A 62 -3.96 1.07 16.04
CA GLY A 62 -4.43 1.42 14.69
C GLY A 62 -4.12 0.38 13.60
N GLY A 63 -3.31 -0.64 13.90
CA GLY A 63 -3.01 -1.76 13.01
C GLY A 63 -4.14 -2.79 12.94
N SER A 64 -4.30 -3.45 11.80
CA SER A 64 -5.26 -4.55 11.60
C SER A 64 -4.90 -5.42 10.39
N MET A 65 -4.67 -6.71 10.63
CA MET A 65 -4.41 -7.68 9.55
C MET A 65 -5.61 -7.81 8.60
N GLN A 66 -6.84 -7.74 9.13
CA GLN A 66 -8.04 -7.79 8.29
C GLN A 66 -8.11 -6.60 7.32
N LYS A 67 -7.78 -5.38 7.79
CA LYS A 67 -7.69 -4.20 6.93
C LYS A 67 -6.53 -4.34 5.93
N MET A 68 -5.38 -4.85 6.38
CA MET A 68 -4.23 -5.12 5.50
C MET A 68 -4.59 -6.07 4.36
N ASP A 69 -5.23 -7.22 4.65
CA ASP A 69 -5.66 -8.17 3.63
C ASP A 69 -6.61 -7.52 2.60
N ALA A 70 -7.54 -6.66 3.05
CA ALA A 70 -8.40 -5.91 2.14
C ALA A 70 -7.60 -4.93 1.27
N SER A 71 -6.62 -4.23 1.85
CA SER A 71 -5.71 -3.33 1.15
C SER A 71 -4.84 -4.04 0.11
N LEU A 72 -4.30 -5.22 0.43
CA LEU A 72 -3.50 -6.02 -0.49
C LEU A 72 -4.34 -6.54 -1.67
N ARG A 73 -5.58 -6.99 -1.42
CA ARG A 73 -6.52 -7.36 -2.51
C ARG A 73 -6.83 -6.17 -3.40
N LYS A 74 -7.06 -5.00 -2.80
CA LYS A 74 -7.32 -3.76 -3.55
C LYS A 74 -6.11 -3.40 -4.42
N LEU A 75 -4.91 -3.34 -3.83
CA LEU A 75 -3.66 -3.04 -4.53
C LEU A 75 -3.45 -3.96 -5.74
N ALA A 76 -3.71 -5.26 -5.57
CA ALA A 76 -3.59 -6.25 -6.64
C ALA A 76 -4.59 -6.06 -7.79
N GLY A 77 -5.70 -5.35 -7.55
CA GLY A 77 -6.73 -5.04 -8.54
C GLY A 77 -6.64 -3.63 -9.13
N LEU A 78 -5.68 -2.80 -8.68
CA LEU A 78 -5.51 -1.45 -9.22
C LEU A 78 -5.00 -1.50 -10.67
N PRO A 79 -5.40 -0.55 -11.53
CA PRO A 79 -4.98 -0.50 -12.94
C PRO A 79 -3.55 0.06 -13.07
N ILE A 80 -2.57 -0.62 -12.47
CA ILE A 80 -1.16 -0.21 -12.41
C ILE A 80 -0.32 -1.22 -13.21
N PRO A 81 0.58 -0.77 -14.11
CA PRO A 81 1.46 -1.66 -14.85
C PRO A 81 2.36 -2.51 -13.93
N LYS A 82 2.68 -3.74 -14.32
CA LYS A 82 3.44 -4.67 -13.47
C LYS A 82 4.91 -4.25 -13.28
N GLU A 83 5.45 -3.53 -14.25
CA GLU A 83 6.78 -2.95 -14.27
C GLU A 83 6.94 -1.76 -13.33
N THR A 84 5.84 -1.22 -12.79
CA THR A 84 5.86 -0.10 -11.83
C THR A 84 6.76 -0.45 -10.64
N GLN A 85 7.74 0.40 -10.37
CA GLN A 85 8.66 0.22 -9.26
C GLN A 85 7.96 0.56 -7.94
N LEU A 86 8.01 -0.35 -6.98
CA LEU A 86 7.52 -0.14 -5.63
C LEU A 86 8.60 0.51 -4.78
N LEU A 87 8.25 1.62 -4.16
CA LEU A 87 9.09 2.37 -3.22
C LEU A 87 8.51 2.19 -1.81
N PRO A 88 9.01 1.23 -1.01
CA PRO A 88 8.55 0.99 0.34
C PRO A 88 9.04 2.05 1.33
N GLY A 89 8.39 2.10 2.49
CA GLY A 89 8.89 2.90 3.63
C GLY A 89 10.24 2.40 4.16
N HIS A 90 10.49 1.09 4.01
CA HIS A 90 11.68 0.40 4.51
C HIS A 90 12.13 -0.74 3.59
N GLY A 91 13.43 -1.01 3.58
CA GLY A 91 14.02 -2.11 2.81
C GLY A 91 14.26 -1.77 1.34
N ASP A 92 14.47 -2.82 0.55
CA ASP A 92 14.84 -2.72 -0.86
C ASP A 92 13.62 -2.51 -1.77
N PHE A 93 13.88 -1.94 -2.94
CA PHE A 93 12.86 -1.73 -3.98
C PHE A 93 12.53 -3.03 -4.71
N SER A 94 11.31 -3.13 -5.22
CA SER A 94 10.86 -4.21 -6.10
C SER A 94 9.91 -3.67 -7.16
N THR A 95 9.23 -4.54 -7.91
CA THR A 95 8.18 -4.18 -8.85
C THR A 95 6.83 -4.73 -8.44
N LEU A 96 5.75 -4.09 -8.88
CA LEU A 96 4.39 -4.58 -8.62
C LEU A 96 4.22 -6.02 -9.12
N GLY A 97 4.78 -6.35 -10.29
CA GLY A 97 4.76 -7.69 -10.87
C GLY A 97 5.46 -8.74 -10.00
N GLU A 98 6.63 -8.42 -9.46
CA GLU A 98 7.36 -9.31 -8.54
C GLU A 98 6.57 -9.57 -7.26
N GLU A 99 5.99 -8.53 -6.64
CA GLU A 99 5.22 -8.72 -5.42
C GLU A 99 3.90 -9.48 -5.66
N LEU A 100 3.19 -9.20 -6.77
CA LEU A 100 2.00 -9.96 -7.13
C LEU A 100 2.33 -11.45 -7.39
N ALA A 101 3.50 -11.73 -7.97
CA ALA A 101 3.93 -13.09 -8.26
C ALA A 101 4.40 -13.84 -7.00
N ASN A 102 5.15 -13.18 -6.11
CA ASN A 102 5.98 -13.85 -5.11
C ASN A 102 5.67 -13.47 -3.65
N ASN A 103 5.05 -12.31 -3.38
CA ASN A 103 4.78 -11.89 -2.01
C ASN A 103 3.75 -12.82 -1.35
N TYR A 104 4.17 -13.51 -0.28
CA TYR A 104 3.33 -14.48 0.41
C TYR A 104 2.01 -13.85 0.91
N TYR A 105 2.06 -12.64 1.45
CA TYR A 105 0.91 -11.98 2.05
C TYR A 105 -0.11 -11.55 1.00
N ILE A 106 0.34 -10.97 -0.12
CA ILE A 106 -0.55 -10.62 -1.24
C ILE A 106 -1.24 -11.87 -1.77
N ARG A 107 -0.49 -12.96 -1.97
CA ARG A 107 -1.05 -14.23 -2.46
C ARG A 107 -2.01 -14.86 -1.45
N SER A 108 -1.72 -14.76 -0.15
CA SER A 108 -2.62 -15.24 0.90
C SER A 108 -3.93 -14.44 0.92
N ALA A 109 -3.84 -13.11 0.90
CA ALA A 109 -5.00 -12.23 0.84
C ALA A 109 -5.91 -12.56 -0.36
N LEU A 110 -5.33 -12.75 -1.56
CA LEU A 110 -6.07 -13.12 -2.77
C LEU A 110 -6.77 -14.50 -2.70
N ARG A 111 -6.32 -15.41 -1.83
CA ARG A 111 -6.91 -16.76 -1.66
C ARG A 111 -7.99 -16.85 -0.58
N GLY A 112 -8.29 -15.74 0.11
CA GLY A 112 -9.24 -15.72 1.23
C GLY A 112 -8.67 -15.19 2.54
N GLY A 113 -7.38 -14.84 2.58
CA GLY A 113 -6.68 -14.33 3.77
C GLY A 113 -6.22 -15.43 4.72
N ASN A 114 -5.43 -15.04 5.73
CA ASN A 114 -5.02 -15.91 6.84
C ASN A 114 -6.18 -16.06 7.85
N ALA A 115 -7.30 -16.63 7.43
CA ALA A 115 -8.45 -16.86 8.31
C ALA A 115 -8.24 -18.02 9.32
N ASP A 116 -7.12 -18.76 9.24
CA ASP A 116 -6.95 -20.03 9.94
C ASP A 116 -5.57 -20.23 10.60
N PHE A 117 -5.09 -19.26 11.40
CA PHE A 117 -4.08 -19.53 12.46
C PHE A 117 -4.36 -18.72 13.72
#